data_AF-A0A0D8HD62-F1
#
_entry.id   AF-A0A0D8HD62-F1
#
_cell.length_a   1.000
_cell.length_b   1.000
_cell.length_c   1.000
_cell.angle_alpha   90.00
_cell.angle_beta   90.00
_cell.angle_gamma   90.00
#
_symmetry.space_group_name_H-M   'P 1'
#
loop_
_entity.id
_entity.type
_entity.pdbx_description
1 polymer ?
#
loop_
_entity_poly.entity_id
_entity_poly.type
_entity_poly.pdbx_seq_one_letter_code
_entity_poly.pdbx_strand_id
1 'polypeptide(L)' 'MGVRQTWLYCQLRRLKCPIHGVITESVPFARPVGESRFTRDFEHLVAWCTSKMDKTTVTKLTGIAFQDGRDDLRAGGG' A
#
# COMPACT_ATOMS: atom_id res chain seq x y z
N MET A 1 -15.51 -27.91 -19.27
CA MET A 1 -14.10 -27.61 -18.97
C MET A 1 -14.06 -26.74 -17.72
N GLY A 2 -13.53 -27.25 -16.61
CA GLY A 2 -13.51 -26.54 -15.32
C GLY A 2 -12.36 -25.53 -15.23
N VAL A 3 -12.56 -24.47 -14.45
CA VAL A 3 -11.49 -23.53 -14.09
C VAL A 3 -10.49 -24.21 -13.15
N ARG A 4 -9.20 -24.08 -13.48
CA ARG A 4 -8.10 -24.57 -12.64
C ARG A 4 -7.29 -23.36 -12.18
N GLN A 5 -7.14 -23.21 -10.88
CA GLN A 5 -6.34 -22.14 -10.29
C GLN A 5 -4.86 -22.56 -10.26
N THR A 6 -3.96 -21.65 -10.64
CA THR A 6 -2.51 -21.82 -10.50
C THR A 6 -1.93 -20.56 -9.88
N TRP A 7 -0.94 -20.73 -9.01
CA TRP A 7 -0.28 -19.63 -8.31
C TRP A 7 1.03 -19.26 -9.00
N LEU A 8 1.27 -17.95 -9.18
CA LEU A 8 2.53 -17.41 -9.68
C LEU A 8 3.21 -16.65 -8.55
N TYR A 9 4.48 -16.96 -8.29
CA TYR A 9 5.29 -16.32 -7.25
C TYR A 9 6.52 -15.68 -7.89
N CYS A 10 6.88 -14.49 -7.42
CA CYS A 10 8.08 -13.76 -7.82
C CYS A 10 8.61 -13.00 -6.61
N GLN A 11 9.93 -12.91 -6.47
CA GLN A 11 10.56 -12.12 -5.41
C GLN A 11 10.67 -10.67 -5.86
N LEU A 12 9.93 -9.77 -5.19
CA LEU A 12 9.95 -8.34 -5.50
C LEU A 12 11.34 -7.76 -5.19
N ARG A 13 11.95 -7.12 -6.19
CA ARG A 13 13.24 -6.45 -6.04
C ARG A 13 13.04 -4.94 -5.92
N ARG A 14 13.86 -4.30 -5.08
CA ARG A 14 13.97 -2.84 -5.01
C ARG A 14 15.07 -2.38 -5.96
N LEU A 15 14.69 -1.58 -6.95
CA LEU A 15 15.57 -1.00 -7.96
C LEU A 15 15.90 0.44 -7.57
N LYS A 16 17.18 0.83 -7.61
CA LYS A 16 17.59 2.22 -7.41
C LYS A 16 17.58 2.94 -8.75
N CYS A 17 16.44 3.56 -9.09
CA CYS A 17 16.32 4.42 -10.25
C CYS A 17 17.06 5.74 -9.99
N PRO A 18 17.91 6.21 -10.92
CA PRO A 18 18.62 7.48 -10.75
C PRO A 18 17.68 8.70 -10.74
N ILE A 19 16.50 8.59 -11.36
CA ILE A 19 15.53 9.68 -11.48
C ILE A 19 14.49 9.65 -10.35
N HIS A 20 13.98 8.46 -10.02
CA HIS A 20 12.84 8.29 -9.10
C HIS A 20 13.26 7.77 -7.71
N GLY A 21 14.55 7.49 -7.49
CA GLY A 21 15.05 6.88 -6.26
C GLY A 21 14.75 5.38 -6.20
N VAL A 22 14.49 4.86 -5.00
CA VAL A 22 14.26 3.42 -4.81
C VAL A 22 12.80 3.08 -5.16
N ILE A 23 12.62 2.33 -6.24
CA ILE A 23 11.33 1.83 -6.74
C ILE A 23 11.25 0.31 -6.62
N THR A 24 10.04 -0.24 -6.60
CA THR A 24 9.82 -1.68 -6.63
C THR A 24 9.66 -2.14 -8.09
N GLU A 25 10.20 -3.30 -8.44
CA GLU A 25 10.07 -3.91 -9.78
C GLU A 25 8.59 -4.07 -10.19
N SER A 26 8.30 -3.75 -11.45
CA SER A 26 6.97 -3.95 -12.03
C SER A 26 6.75 -5.43 -12.33
N VAL A 27 5.72 -6.02 -11.75
CA VAL A 27 5.32 -7.41 -11.97
C VAL A 27 3.92 -7.39 -12.61
N PRO A 28 3.77 -7.62 -13.93
CA PRO A 28 2.52 -7.38 -14.66
C PRO A 28 1.31 -8.17 -14.17
N PHE A 29 1.53 -9.32 -13.54
CA PHE A 29 0.48 -10.15 -12.94
C PHE A 29 0.28 -9.89 -11.45
N ALA A 30 1.18 -9.14 -10.81
CA ALA A 30 0.95 -8.61 -9.47
C ALA A 30 0.04 -7.39 -9.58
N ARG A 31 -0.62 -7.03 -8.48
CA ARG A 31 -1.36 -5.77 -8.42
C ARG A 31 -0.44 -4.60 -8.80
N PRO A 32 -0.93 -3.61 -9.57
CA PRO A 32 -0.11 -2.52 -10.05
C PRO A 32 0.61 -1.83 -8.88
N VAL A 33 1.93 -1.86 -8.94
CA VAL A 33 2.85 -1.16 -8.03
C VAL A 33 2.75 0.34 -8.37
N GLY A 34 1.67 0.98 -7.95
CA GLY A 34 1.39 2.38 -8.31
C GLY A 34 0.21 2.98 -7.56
N GLU A 35 -0.78 2.17 -7.18
CA GLU A 35 -1.93 2.62 -6.37
C GLU A 35 -1.60 2.65 -4.87
N SER A 36 -0.72 1.75 -4.42
CA SER A 36 -0.34 1.63 -3.02
C SER A 36 1.10 1.16 -2.88
N ARG A 37 1.81 1.73 -1.89
CA ARG A 37 3.18 1.37 -1.53
C ARG A 37 3.22 0.19 -0.54
N PHE A 38 2.06 -0.33 -0.14
CA PHE A 38 1.91 -1.36 0.87
C PHE A 38 1.64 -2.75 0.27
N THR A 39 1.83 -3.79 1.06
CA THR A 39 1.48 -5.16 0.65
C THR A 39 -0.02 -5.40 0.81
N ARG A 40 -0.58 -6.28 -0.01
CA ARG A 40 -2.01 -6.65 0.05
C ARG A 40 -2.45 -7.11 1.45
N ASP A 41 -1.63 -7.92 2.11
CA ASP A 41 -1.96 -8.43 3.45
C ASP A 41 -2.00 -7.31 4.49
N PHE A 42 -1.12 -6.32 4.36
CA PHE A 42 -1.14 -5.13 5.18
C PHE A 42 -2.37 -4.27 4.91
N GLU A 43 -2.77 -4.10 3.64
CA GLU A 43 -4.01 -3.39 3.28
C GLU A 43 -5.26 -4.07 3.85
N HIS A 44 -5.32 -5.41 3.79
CA HIS A 44 -6.43 -6.16 4.38
C HIS A 44 -6.47 -6.03 5.91
N LEU A 45 -5.32 -6.03 6.57
CA LEU A 45 -5.22 -5.78 8.00
C LEU A 45 -5.77 -4.40 8.34
N VAL A 46 -5.29 -3.36 7.66
CA VAL A 46 -5.74 -1.97 7.87
C VAL A 46 -7.25 -1.86 7.63
N ALA A 47 -7.77 -2.43 6.54
CA ALA A 47 -9.19 -2.39 6.21
C ALA A 47 -10.04 -3.06 7.31
N TRP A 48 -9.61 -4.21 7.82
CA TRP A 48 -10.29 -4.88 8.94
C TRP A 48 -10.23 -4.03 10.21
N CYS A 49 -9.07 -3.44 10.53
CA CYS A 49 -8.93 -2.55 11.67
C CYS A 49 -9.85 -1.33 11.56
N THR A 50 -9.95 -0.68 10.40
CA THR A 50 -10.85 0.46 10.18
C THR A 50 -12.33 0.09 10.30
N SER A 51 -12.70 -1.16 10.02
CA SER A 51 -14.07 -1.63 10.24
C SER A 51 -14.42 -1.80 11.72
N LYS A 52 -13.43 -1.89 12.62
CA LYS A 52 -13.63 -2.25 14.04
C LYS A 52 -13.13 -1.20 15.03
N MET A 53 -12.24 -0.32 14.59
CA MET A 53 -11.51 0.63 15.42
C MET A 53 -11.60 2.03 14.82
N ASP A 54 -11.39 3.04 15.66
CA ASP A 54 -11.32 4.43 15.25
C ASP A 54 -10.00 4.77 14.51
N LYS A 55 -10.02 5.82 13.70
CA LYS A 55 -8.87 6.29 12.88
C LYS A 55 -7.59 6.47 13.70
N THR A 56 -7.68 6.91 14.96
CA THR A 56 -6.49 7.17 15.79
C THR A 56 -5.85 5.88 16.29
N THR A 57 -6.67 4.89 16.66
CA THR A 57 -6.20 3.56 17.06
C THR A 57 -5.55 2.83 15.89
N VAL A 58 -6.16 2.87 14.69
CA VAL A 58 -5.57 2.27 13.47
C VAL A 58 -4.23 2.89 13.13
N THR A 59 -4.12 4.23 13.20
CA THR A 59 -2.88 4.98 12.94
C THR A 59 -1.77 4.57 13.90
N LYS A 60 -2.06 4.49 15.21
CA LYS A 60 -1.08 4.09 16.23
C LYS A 60 -0.64 2.64 16.10
N LEU A 61 -1.57 1.74 15.75
CA LEU A 61 -1.28 0.31 15.63
C LEU A 61 -0.47 -0.03 14.38
N THR A 62 -0.83 0.56 13.23
CA THR A 62 -0.27 0.19 11.92
C THR A 62 0.84 1.14 11.45
N GLY A 63 0.98 2.30 12.10
CA GLY A 63 1.98 3.31 11.75
C GLY A 63 1.69 4.07 10.45
N ILE A 64 0.46 4.00 9.92
CA ILE A 64 0.06 4.70 8.70
C ILE A 64 -0.49 6.08 9.01
N ALA A 65 -0.25 7.05 8.12
CA ALA A 65 -0.96 8.32 8.12
C ALA A 65 -2.06 8.29 7.06
N PHE A 66 -3.27 8.69 7.45
CA PHE A 66 -4.37 8.90 6.50
C PHE A 66 -4.19 10.26 5.85
N GLN A 67 -4.20 10.32 4.52
CA GLN A 67 -4.33 11.57 3.79
C GLN A 67 -5.81 11.95 3.76
N ASP A 68 -6.18 12.90 4.61
CA ASP A 68 -7.49 13.56 4.56
C ASP A 68 -7.27 14.96 3.97
N GLY A 69 -8.08 15.35 2.98
CA GLY A 69 -8.00 16.67 2.32
C GLY A 69 -8.30 17.87 3.23
N ARG A 70 -8.50 17.63 4.53
CA ARG A 70 -8.60 18.65 5.59
C ARG A 70 -7.29 18.85 6.36
N ASP A 71 -6.43 17.83 6.42
CA ASP A 71 -5.18 17.83 7.21
C ASP A 71 -3.98 18.33 6.38
N ASP A 72 -4.01 18.16 5.06
CA ASP A 72 -3.02 18.66 4.09
C ASP A 72 -3.03 20.20 3.93
N LEU A 73 -4.20 20.84 4.03
CA LEU A 73 -4.32 22.31 4.02
C LEU A 73 -3.62 22.98 5.22
N ARG A 74 -3.44 22.29 6.35
CA ARG A 74 -2.69 22.82 7.51
C ARG A 74 -1.18 22.65 7.37
N ALA A 75 -0.71 21.79 6.47
CA ALA A 75 0.71 21.51 6.26
C ALA A 75 1.35 22.35 5.14
N GLY A 76 0.54 23.04 4.31
CA GLY A 76 0.99 23.83 3.15
C GLY A 76 1.20 25.33 3.39
N GLY A 77 1.11 25.82 4.63
CA GLY A 77 1.39 27.22 4.97
C GLY A 77 2.83 27.43 5.41
N GLY A 78 3.75 27.54 4.45
CA GLY A 78 5.16 27.89 4.66
C GLY A 78 5.66 28.80 3.55
#